data_AF-A0A6C0FWV0-F1
#
_entry.id   AF-A0A6C0FWV0-F1
#
_cell.length_a   1.000
_cell.length_b   1.000
_cell.length_c   1.000
_cell.angle_alpha   90.00
_cell.angle_beta   90.00
_cell.angle_gamma   90.00
#
_symmetry.space_group_name_H-M   'P 1'
#
loop_
_entity.id
_entity.type
_entity.pdbx_description
1 polymer ?
#
loop_
_entity_poly.entity_id
_entity_poly.type
_entity_poly.pdbx_seq_one_letter_code
_entity_poly.pdbx_strand_id
1 'polypeptide(L)'
;MNAKEASVLLGVHYKTVLNMINDGRLTAAKTDSGDWEISESDLAAREQRIEDKEFSAIYTYMAVQLIEKEHRRAFKAAKEDLLSGARTLGKHADNPAEFARQVKHLEKALDAYKAAEAFTYTVESIRKQCEEQGKA
;
A
#
# COMPACT_ATOMS: atom_id res chain seq x y z
N MET A 1 -20.30 15.75 26.65
CA MET A 1 -20.88 15.77 25.29
C MET A 1 -21.88 14.62 25.10
N ASN A 2 -23.00 14.81 24.41
CA ASN A 2 -23.98 13.72 24.21
C ASN A 2 -23.63 12.81 23.00
N ALA A 3 -24.22 11.62 22.95
CA ALA A 3 -23.95 10.64 21.87
C ALA A 3 -24.33 11.13 20.46
N LYS A 4 -25.26 12.08 20.34
CA LYS A 4 -25.66 12.67 19.05
C LYS A 4 -24.61 13.65 18.54
N GLU A 5 -24.14 14.54 19.41
CA GLU A 5 -23.04 15.46 19.15
C GLU A 5 -21.75 14.71 18.81
N ALA A 6 -21.44 13.66 19.58
CA ALA A 6 -20.28 12.81 19.30
C ALA A 6 -20.35 12.14 17.93
N SER A 7 -21.55 11.77 17.45
CA SER A 7 -21.72 11.16 16.13
C SER A 7 -21.42 12.13 14.99
N VAL A 8 -21.82 13.40 15.16
CA VAL A 8 -21.51 14.47 14.20
C VAL A 8 -20.01 14.78 14.22
N LEU A 9 -19.42 14.89 15.41
CA LEU A 9 -18.01 15.24 15.57
C LEU A 9 -17.07 14.16 15.01
N LEU A 10 -17.36 12.89 15.29
CA LEU A 10 -16.57 11.76 14.76
C LEU A 10 -16.91 11.41 13.30
N GLY A 11 -17.90 12.05 12.68
CA GLY A 11 -18.34 11.74 11.31
C GLY A 11 -18.95 10.34 11.14
N VAL A 12 -19.46 9.71 12.21
CA VAL A 12 -19.98 8.34 12.20
C VAL A 12 -21.48 8.29 12.53
N HIS A 13 -22.14 7.19 12.21
CA HIS A 13 -23.55 6.98 12.56
C HIS A 13 -23.77 6.90 14.08
N TYR A 14 -24.89 7.45 14.58
CA TYR A 14 -25.24 7.43 16.02
C TYR A 14 -25.15 6.04 16.67
N LYS A 15 -25.60 4.99 15.95
CA LYS A 15 -25.50 3.59 16.42
C LYS A 15 -24.06 3.12 16.61
N THR A 16 -23.12 3.64 15.83
CA THR A 16 -21.69 3.36 15.96
C THR A 16 -21.15 3.91 17.28
N VAL A 17 -21.56 5.13 17.66
CA VAL A 17 -21.20 5.72 18.96
C VAL A 17 -21.75 4.89 20.11
N LEU A 18 -23.01 4.45 20.04
CA LEU A 18 -23.58 3.56 21.06
C LEU A 18 -22.85 2.23 21.18
N ASN A 19 -22.45 1.62 20.06
CA ASN A 19 -21.65 0.40 20.08
C ASN A 19 -20.26 0.64 20.69
N MET A 20 -19.64 1.78 20.40
CA MET A 20 -18.35 2.16 21.00
C MET A 20 -18.46 2.35 22.52
N ILE A 21 -19.57 2.89 23.02
CA ILE A 21 -19.84 2.98 24.46
C ILE A 21 -20.03 1.58 25.06
N ASN A 22 -20.88 0.76 24.44
CA ASN A 22 -21.20 -0.59 24.94
C ASN A 22 -19.97 -1.51 24.98
N ASP A 23 -19.06 -1.37 24.01
CA ASP A 23 -17.83 -2.17 23.93
C ASP A 23 -16.66 -1.55 24.71
N GLY A 24 -16.90 -0.48 25.50
CA GLY A 24 -15.91 0.18 26.34
C GLY A 24 -14.83 0.98 25.59
N ARG A 25 -15.05 1.27 24.30
CA ARG A 25 -14.12 2.03 23.45
C ARG A 25 -14.23 3.55 23.66
N LEU A 26 -15.37 4.01 24.18
CA LEU A 26 -15.62 5.38 24.63
C LEU A 26 -16.03 5.35 26.11
N THR A 27 -15.36 6.13 26.94
CA THR A 27 -15.78 6.33 28.32
C THR A 27 -17.00 7.24 28.35
N ALA A 28 -18.14 6.71 28.81
CA ALA A 28 -19.38 7.44 28.95
C ALA A 28 -20.09 7.10 30.26
N ALA A 29 -20.76 8.08 30.85
CA ALA A 29 -21.64 7.93 32.00
C ALA A 29 -23.09 8.13 31.57
N LYS A 30 -24.02 7.49 32.27
CA LYS A 30 -25.44 7.69 32.03
C LYS A 30 -25.95 8.77 32.99
N THR A 31 -26.61 9.79 32.46
CA THR A 31 -27.19 10.88 33.25
C THR A 31 -28.49 10.43 33.92
N ASP A 32 -28.98 11.22 34.88
CA ASP A 32 -30.27 10.98 35.56
C ASP A 32 -31.46 11.04 34.58
N SER A 33 -31.30 11.71 33.43
CA SER A 33 -32.29 11.72 32.33
C SER A 33 -32.26 10.46 31.46
N GLY A 34 -31.27 9.58 31.66
CA GLY A 34 -31.07 8.37 30.87
C GLY A 34 -30.23 8.57 29.61
N ASP A 35 -29.70 9.77 29.37
CA ASP A 35 -28.84 10.09 28.25
C ASP A 35 -27.38 9.67 28.51
N TRP A 36 -26.62 9.44 27.44
CA TRP A 36 -25.19 9.16 27.53
C TRP A 36 -24.37 10.44 27.48
N GLU A 37 -23.60 10.68 28.52
CA GLU A 37 -22.60 11.74 28.62
C GLU A 37 -21.21 11.16 28.38
N ILE A 38 -20.58 11.56 27.29
CA ILE A 38 -19.29 11.05 26.82
C ILE A 38 -18.19 12.05 27.16
N SER A 39 -17.04 11.53 27.61
CA SER A 39 -15.84 12.31 27.89
C SER A 39 -15.25 12.91 26.62
N GLU A 40 -15.05 14.23 26.61
CA GLU A 40 -14.52 14.98 25.47
C GLU A 40 -13.04 14.65 25.16
N SER A 41 -12.22 14.39 26.19
CA SER A 41 -10.82 14.02 26.00
C SER A 41 -10.66 12.67 25.31
N ASP A 42 -11.55 11.72 25.63
CA ASP A 42 -11.59 10.41 24.97
C ASP A 42 -12.07 10.55 23.52
N LEU A 43 -13.01 11.46 23.27
CA LEU A 43 -13.52 11.71 21.91
C LEU A 43 -12.44 12.29 20.99
N ALA A 44 -11.71 13.31 21.46
CA ALA A 44 -10.62 13.93 20.70
C ALA A 44 -9.51 12.93 20.36
N ALA A 45 -9.14 12.05 21.31
CA ALA A 45 -8.18 10.98 21.07
C ALA A 45 -8.68 9.93 20.04
N ARG A 46 -10.01 9.81 19.86
CA ARG A 46 -10.62 8.92 18.87
C ARG A 46 -10.71 9.55 17.50
N GLU A 47 -11.09 10.82 17.41
CA GLU A 47 -11.07 11.60 16.17
C GLU A 47 -9.68 11.53 15.52
N GLN A 48 -8.65 11.83 16.31
CA GLN A 48 -7.25 11.76 15.84
C GLN A 48 -6.85 10.35 15.38
N ARG A 49 -7.27 9.30 16.09
CA ARG A 49 -7.00 7.90 15.68
C ARG A 49 -7.75 7.49 14.41
N ILE A 50 -8.93 8.03 14.15
CA ILE A 50 -9.69 7.74 12.94
C ILE A 50 -8.99 8.41 11.76
N GLU A 51 -8.66 9.69 11.89
CA GLU A 51 -7.90 10.42 10.86
C GLU A 51 -6.57 9.73 10.55
N ASP A 52 -5.76 9.40 11.56
CA ASP A 52 -4.47 8.72 11.36
C ASP A 52 -4.60 7.41 10.58
N LYS A 53 -5.66 6.63 10.84
CA LYS A 53 -5.91 5.36 10.14
C LYS A 53 -6.37 5.58 8.70
N GLU A 54 -7.26 6.53 8.46
CA GLU A 54 -7.74 6.86 7.10
C GLU A 54 -6.61 7.40 6.24
N PHE A 55 -5.80 8.32 6.76
CA PHE A 55 -4.60 8.81 6.08
C PHE A 55 -3.59 7.68 5.83
N SER A 56 -3.31 6.85 6.83
CA SER A 56 -2.39 5.71 6.67
C SER A 56 -2.86 4.74 5.57
N ALA A 57 -4.17 4.46 5.48
CA ALA A 57 -4.73 3.60 4.44
C ALA A 57 -4.55 4.19 3.04
N ILE A 58 -4.85 5.49 2.88
CA ILE A 58 -4.67 6.21 1.61
C ILE A 58 -3.20 6.21 1.17
N TYR A 59 -2.28 6.55 2.07
CA TYR A 59 -0.84 6.57 1.76
C TYR A 59 -0.31 5.17 1.44
N THR A 60 -0.77 4.14 2.15
CA THR A 60 -0.39 2.74 1.87
C THR A 60 -0.85 2.34 0.47
N TYR A 61 -2.11 2.64 0.11
CA TYR A 61 -2.62 2.35 -1.23
C TYR A 61 -1.83 3.07 -2.33
N MET A 62 -1.52 4.37 -2.13
CA MET A 62 -0.71 5.13 -3.07
C MET A 62 0.72 4.57 -3.21
N ALA A 63 1.33 4.16 -2.10
CA ALA A 63 2.66 3.55 -2.11
C ALA A 63 2.67 2.24 -2.92
N VAL A 64 1.66 1.38 -2.75
CA VAL A 64 1.52 0.14 -3.53
C VAL A 64 1.38 0.45 -5.03
N GLN A 65 0.53 1.42 -5.39
CA GLN A 65 0.36 1.82 -6.79
C GLN A 65 1.66 2.33 -7.43
N LEU A 66 2.46 3.10 -6.69
CA LEU A 66 3.78 3.55 -7.14
C LEU A 66 4.77 2.39 -7.30
N ILE A 67 4.81 1.48 -6.33
CA ILE A 67 5.65 0.27 -6.39
C ILE A 67 5.29 -0.57 -7.62
N GLU A 68 4.00 -0.82 -7.86
CA GLU A 68 3.57 -1.58 -9.03
C GLU A 68 3.94 -0.89 -10.35
N LYS A 69 3.80 0.44 -10.42
CA LYS A 69 4.11 1.21 -11.61
C LYS A 69 5.61 1.14 -11.93
N GLU A 70 6.47 1.38 -10.95
CA GLU A 70 7.92 1.31 -11.15
C GLU A 70 8.38 -0.11 -11.41
N HIS A 71 7.79 -1.12 -10.75
CA HIS A 71 8.07 -2.53 -11.04
C HIS A 71 7.73 -2.89 -12.50
N ARG A 72 6.51 -2.55 -12.97
CA ARG A 72 6.10 -2.79 -14.37
C ARG A 72 7.06 -2.13 -15.36
N ARG A 73 7.49 -0.90 -15.07
CA ARG A 73 8.46 -0.17 -15.90
C ARG A 73 9.82 -0.86 -15.93
N ALA A 74 10.37 -1.21 -14.76
CA ALA A 74 11.66 -1.88 -14.63
C ALA A 74 11.65 -3.26 -15.33
N PHE A 75 10.60 -4.05 -15.14
CA PHE A 75 10.43 -5.34 -15.79
C PHE A 75 10.39 -5.23 -17.31
N LYS A 76 9.61 -4.27 -17.84
CA LYS A 76 9.54 -4.03 -19.28
C LYS A 76 10.88 -3.60 -19.85
N ALA A 77 11.57 -2.68 -19.18
CA ALA A 77 12.88 -2.20 -19.60
C ALA A 77 13.92 -3.34 -19.62
N ALA A 78 13.99 -4.15 -18.55
CA ALA A 78 14.91 -5.28 -18.49
C ALA A 78 14.65 -6.33 -19.59
N LYS A 79 13.37 -6.61 -19.88
CA LYS A 79 12.98 -7.51 -20.97
C LYS A 79 13.38 -6.95 -22.35
N GLU A 80 13.15 -5.67 -22.60
CA GLU A 80 13.52 -5.02 -23.85
C GLU A 80 15.04 -4.99 -24.05
N ASP A 81 15.80 -4.72 -22.99
CA ASP A 81 17.27 -4.72 -23.02
C ASP A 81 17.83 -6.12 -23.33
N LEU A 82 17.28 -7.16 -22.67
CA LEU A 82 17.64 -8.56 -22.95
C LEU A 82 17.37 -8.95 -24.41
N LEU A 83 16.19 -8.59 -24.95
CA LEU A 83 15.84 -8.86 -26.35
C LEU A 83 16.72 -8.07 -27.33
N SER A 84 17.07 -6.83 -26.98
CA SER A 84 17.97 -6.00 -27.78
C SER A 84 19.37 -6.61 -27.84
N GLY A 85 19.95 -6.97 -26.69
CA GLY A 85 21.26 -7.63 -26.59
C GLY A 85 21.31 -8.97 -27.34
N ALA A 86 20.23 -9.76 -27.28
CA ALA A 86 20.16 -11.02 -28.02
C ALA A 86 20.18 -10.81 -29.54
N ARG A 87 19.49 -9.76 -30.03
CA ARG A 87 19.46 -9.41 -31.46
C ARG A 87 20.77 -8.83 -31.97
N THR A 88 21.51 -8.09 -31.15
CA THR A 88 22.80 -7.51 -31.53
C THR A 88 23.92 -8.53 -31.53
N LEU A 89 23.81 -9.61 -30.74
CA LEU A 89 24.82 -10.67 -30.66
C LEU A 89 25.14 -11.28 -32.03
N GLY A 90 24.10 -11.58 -32.83
CA GLY A 90 24.26 -12.12 -34.18
C GLY A 90 24.90 -11.14 -35.18
N LYS A 91 24.83 -9.83 -34.92
CA LYS A 91 25.44 -8.80 -35.80
C LYS A 91 26.94 -8.64 -35.61
N HIS A 92 27.46 -9.08 -34.47
CA HIS A 92 28.88 -8.95 -34.11
C HIS A 92 29.62 -10.29 -34.09
N ALA A 93 29.00 -11.36 -34.63
CA ALA A 93 29.57 -12.70 -34.63
C ALA A 93 30.98 -12.77 -35.23
N ASP A 94 31.27 -11.95 -36.24
CA ASP A 94 32.56 -11.93 -36.94
C ASP A 94 33.61 -11.02 -36.27
N ASN A 95 33.26 -10.31 -35.19
CA ASN A 95 34.18 -9.46 -34.43
C ASN A 95 34.27 -9.96 -32.98
N PRO A 96 35.30 -10.77 -32.64
CA PRO A 96 35.41 -11.41 -31.32
C PRO A 96 35.41 -10.44 -30.14
N ALA A 97 36.00 -9.25 -30.31
CA ALA A 97 36.06 -8.25 -29.24
C ALA A 97 34.69 -7.64 -28.95
N GLU A 98 33.96 -7.26 -30.00
CA GLU A 98 32.59 -6.74 -29.86
C GLU A 98 31.62 -7.86 -29.43
N PHE A 99 31.78 -9.08 -29.95
CA PHE A 99 30.99 -10.23 -29.52
C PHE A 99 31.13 -10.48 -28.02
N ALA A 100 32.36 -10.55 -27.50
CA ALA A 100 32.62 -10.74 -26.07
C ALA A 100 32.04 -9.61 -25.21
N ARG A 101 32.04 -8.37 -25.72
CA ARG A 101 31.40 -7.23 -25.06
C ARG A 101 29.88 -7.37 -25.02
N GLN A 102 29.26 -7.79 -26.12
CA GLN A 102 27.81 -8.02 -26.19
C GLN A 102 27.37 -9.19 -25.31
N VAL A 103 28.16 -10.27 -25.21
CA VAL A 103 27.90 -11.38 -24.28
C VAL A 103 27.87 -10.89 -22.83
N LYS A 104 28.88 -10.10 -22.40
CA LYS A 104 28.89 -9.51 -21.04
C LYS A 104 27.71 -8.58 -20.79
N HIS A 105 27.28 -7.84 -21.81
CA HIS A 105 26.09 -6.99 -21.70
C HIS A 105 24.81 -7.83 -21.55
N LEU A 106 24.69 -8.91 -22.32
CA LEU A 106 23.55 -9.84 -22.23
C LEU A 106 23.48 -10.55 -20.87
N GLU A 107 24.62 -10.95 -20.30
CA GLU A 107 24.70 -11.52 -18.94
C GLU A 107 24.12 -10.53 -17.91
N LYS A 108 24.53 -9.26 -17.96
CA LYS A 108 23.99 -8.23 -17.07
C LYS A 108 22.49 -7.98 -17.28
N ALA A 109 22.04 -7.96 -18.53
CA ALA A 109 20.62 -7.79 -18.85
C ALA A 109 19.79 -8.97 -18.32
N LEU A 110 20.33 -10.20 -18.39
CA LEU A 110 19.70 -11.39 -17.84
C LEU A 110 19.60 -11.33 -16.32
N ASP A 111 20.65 -10.88 -15.63
CA ASP A 111 20.63 -10.72 -14.18
C ASP A 111 19.61 -9.65 -13.75
N ALA A 112 19.55 -8.52 -14.46
CA ALA A 112 18.56 -7.48 -14.22
C ALA A 112 17.11 -7.98 -14.44
N TYR A 113 16.89 -8.77 -15.51
CA TYR A 113 15.60 -9.39 -15.78
C TYR A 113 15.19 -10.37 -14.69
N LYS A 114 16.09 -11.26 -14.24
CA LYS A 114 15.83 -12.21 -13.14
C LYS A 114 15.53 -11.49 -11.83
N ALA A 115 16.25 -10.42 -11.51
CA ALA A 115 16.00 -9.62 -10.32
C ALA A 115 14.61 -8.97 -10.36
N ALA A 116 14.23 -8.39 -11.50
CA ALA A 116 12.90 -7.85 -11.70
C ALA A 116 11.82 -8.96 -11.60
N GLU A 117 12.02 -10.09 -12.27
CA GLU A 117 11.10 -11.23 -12.22
C GLU A 117 10.90 -11.71 -10.77
N ALA A 118 11.97 -11.89 -10.01
CA ALA A 118 11.91 -12.29 -8.59
C ALA A 118 11.13 -11.28 -7.74
N PHE A 119 11.28 -9.99 -8.01
CA PHE A 119 10.55 -8.93 -7.30
C PHE A 119 9.03 -8.95 -7.57
N THR A 120 8.59 -9.58 -8.66
CA THR A 120 7.16 -9.72 -8.99
C THR A 120 6.37 -10.40 -7.88
N TYR A 121 6.92 -11.47 -7.28
CA TYR A 121 6.26 -12.17 -6.17
C TYR A 121 6.08 -11.27 -4.95
N THR A 122 7.09 -10.44 -4.65
CA THR A 122 7.02 -9.46 -3.55
C THR A 122 5.96 -8.41 -3.81
N VAL A 123 5.90 -7.86 -5.03
CA VAL A 123 4.88 -6.87 -5.41
C VAL A 123 3.48 -7.46 -5.34
N GLU A 124 3.28 -8.69 -5.84
CA GLU A 124 2.00 -9.38 -5.76
C GLU A 124 1.57 -9.67 -4.32
N SER A 125 2.51 -10.05 -3.46
CA SER A 125 2.25 -10.28 -2.04
C SER A 125 1.83 -9.00 -1.33
N ILE A 126 2.53 -7.89 -1.59
CA ILE A 126 2.19 -6.57 -1.02
C ILE A 126 0.80 -6.13 -1.49
N ARG A 127 0.49 -6.29 -2.78
CA ARG A 127 -0.84 -5.98 -3.33
C ARG A 127 -1.93 -6.77 -2.62
N LYS A 128 -1.76 -8.09 -2.47
CA LYS A 128 -2.74 -8.95 -1.78
C LYS A 128 -2.96 -8.52 -0.33
N GLN A 129 -1.88 -8.23 0.41
CA GLN A 129 -1.99 -7.75 1.79
C GLN A 129 -2.75 -6.42 1.88
N CYS A 130 -2.54 -5.51 0.93
CA CYS A 130 -3.26 -4.24 0.86
C CYS A 130 -4.75 -4.43 0.54
N GLU A 131 -5.08 -5.36 -0.36
CA GLU A 131 -6.48 -5.71 -0.71
C GLU A 131 -7.23 -6.39 0.46
N GLU A 132 -6.53 -7.21 1.25
CA GLU A 132 -7.08 -7.87 2.44
C GLU A 132 -7.33 -6.88 3.57
N GLN A 133 -6.42 -5.92 3.78
CA GLN A 133 -6.58 -4.87 4.79
C GLN A 133 -7.66 -3.84 4.42
N GLY A 134 -7.93 -3.61 3.14
CA GLY A 134 -9.02 -2.73 2.67
C GLY A 134 -10.43 -3.32 2.79
N LYS A 135 -10.57 -4.60 3.17
CA LYS A 135 -11.86 -5.29 3.33
C LYS A 135 -12.28 -5.51 4.79
N ALA A 136 -11.44 -5.14 5.76
CA ALA A 136 -11.66 -5.28 7.20
C ALA A 136 -12.18 -3.98 7.83
#